data_AF-A0A7Y2FSG1-F1
#
_entry.id   AF-A0A7Y2FSG1-F1
#
_cell.length_a   1.000
_cell.length_b   1.000
_cell.length_c   1.000
_cell.angle_alpha   90.00
_cell.angle_beta   90.00
_cell.angle_gamma   90.00
#
_symmetry.space_group_name_H-M   'P 1'
#
loop_
_entity.id
_entity.type
_entity.pdbx_description
1 polymer ?
#
loop_
_entity_poly.entity_id
_entity_poly.type
_entity_poly.pdbx_seq_one_letter_code
_entity_poly.pdbx_strand_id
1 'polypeptide(L)'
;ADIVLPLVVEIDVDGHRAGIHPKSNHFMDLCRYLQGQNHVRLCGIMSYGGHSYDLTSPDEMRALSEQHRIALSETKAALEAEGIPCPMTSFGSTPPLLWAERFDGASELRAGVYTFWDAFQAGLGCCDVNDIALSVLTTVNGIYPDKNRLIVDAGALALSADRSTAGRDFDAGFGLVCDADGHLIDDLVVEGVNQEHGLVSTKSGRPIAFEDFSIGSQLRILPNHACMTAAAYQAYNIIGADGSITGQWPRINYW
;
A
#
# COMPACT_ATOMS: atom_id res chain seq x y z
N ALA A 1 22.85 22.51 -24.34
CA ALA A 1 21.63 23.22 -23.93
C ALA A 1 21.67 23.35 -22.42
N ASP A 2 21.36 24.51 -21.86
CA ASP A 2 21.25 24.66 -20.41
C ASP A 2 20.07 23.82 -19.92
N ILE A 3 20.38 22.86 -19.03
CA ILE A 3 19.37 21.98 -18.44
C ILE A 3 18.63 22.78 -17.36
N VAL A 4 17.30 22.76 -17.41
CA VAL A 4 16.43 23.32 -16.36
C VAL A 4 15.76 22.17 -15.63
N LEU A 5 16.02 22.04 -14.33
CA LEU A 5 15.48 20.96 -13.51
C LEU A 5 14.06 21.31 -13.01
N PRO A 6 13.03 20.51 -13.35
CA PRO A 6 11.71 20.66 -12.75
C PRO A 6 11.73 20.19 -11.31
N LEU A 7 11.25 21.02 -10.38
CA LEU A 7 11.17 20.70 -8.95
C LEU A 7 9.74 20.83 -8.46
N VAL A 8 9.35 19.94 -7.55
CA VAL A 8 8.09 20.00 -6.81
C VAL A 8 8.45 20.04 -5.33
N VAL A 9 7.85 20.95 -4.57
CA VAL A 9 8.10 21.05 -3.13
C VAL A 9 7.11 20.15 -2.39
N GLU A 10 7.63 19.21 -1.61
CA GLU A 10 6.81 18.42 -0.70
C GLU A 10 6.41 19.28 0.51
N ILE A 11 5.10 19.36 0.77
CA ILE A 11 4.56 20.04 1.95
C ILE A 11 4.12 19.00 2.98
N ASP A 12 4.44 19.28 4.24
CA ASP A 12 4.00 18.48 5.37
C ASP A 12 2.64 18.99 5.84
N VAL A 13 1.64 18.13 5.76
CA VAL A 13 0.25 18.45 6.11
C VAL A 13 -0.21 17.67 7.34
N ASP A 14 0.25 16.43 7.52
CA ASP A 14 -0.24 15.48 8.54
C ASP A 14 0.84 15.07 9.56
N GLY A 15 2.07 15.58 9.42
CA GLY A 15 3.18 15.30 10.34
C GLY A 15 3.76 13.89 10.20
N HIS A 16 3.36 13.12 9.18
CA HIS A 16 3.66 11.69 9.13
C HIS A 16 5.06 11.36 8.61
N ARG A 17 5.61 12.18 7.69
CA ARG A 17 6.85 11.83 6.99
C ARG A 17 7.76 13.02 6.72
N ALA A 18 7.75 13.50 5.49
CA ALA A 18 8.66 14.50 4.96
C ALA A 18 7.87 15.69 4.46
N GLY A 19 8.59 16.72 4.03
CA GLY A 19 8.00 17.96 3.56
C GLY A 19 8.16 19.09 4.58
N ILE A 20 7.85 20.29 4.10
CA ILE A 20 7.96 21.51 4.89
C ILE A 20 6.56 21.97 5.25
N HIS A 21 6.34 22.36 6.51
CA HIS A 21 5.05 22.91 6.92
C HIS A 21 4.70 24.14 6.05
N PRO A 22 3.56 24.14 5.33
CA PRO A 22 3.28 25.12 4.27
C PRO A 22 3.12 26.55 4.79
N LYS A 23 2.77 26.72 6.07
CA LYS A 23 2.64 28.04 6.72
C LYS A 23 3.94 28.55 7.37
N SER A 24 5.05 27.82 7.21
CA SER A 24 6.34 28.25 7.77
C SER A 24 7.02 29.31 6.90
N ASN A 25 7.78 30.21 7.52
CA ASN A 25 8.62 31.16 6.77
C ASN A 25 9.62 30.43 5.87
N HIS A 26 10.15 29.30 6.35
CA HIS A 26 11.09 28.49 5.59
C HIS A 26 10.53 28.00 4.25
N PHE A 27 9.25 27.58 4.21
CA PHE A 27 8.58 27.18 2.97
C PHE A 27 8.55 28.32 1.94
N MET A 28 8.13 29.52 2.36
CA MET A 28 8.06 30.68 1.47
C MET A 28 9.44 31.15 1.02
N ASP A 29 10.43 31.14 1.92
CA ASP A 29 11.81 31.50 1.59
C ASP A 29 12.42 30.54 0.56
N LEU A 30 12.15 29.23 0.69
CA LEU A 30 12.56 28.25 -0.29
C LEU A 30 11.91 28.52 -1.66
N CYS A 31 10.59 28.76 -1.70
CA CYS A 31 9.88 29.00 -2.95
C CYS A 31 10.38 30.26 -3.66
N ARG A 32 10.62 31.35 -2.92
CA ARG A 32 11.25 32.58 -3.45
C ARG A 32 12.65 32.32 -3.98
N TYR A 33 13.45 31.57 -3.23
CA TYR A 33 14.81 31.20 -3.65
C TYR A 33 14.79 30.44 -4.97
N LEU A 34 13.93 29.42 -5.10
CA LEU A 34 13.78 28.61 -6.31
C LEU A 34 13.31 29.42 -7.52
N GLN A 35 12.34 30.32 -7.33
CA GLN A 35 11.82 31.21 -8.39
C GLN A 35 12.90 32.14 -8.96
N GLY A 36 13.91 32.51 -8.15
CA GLY A 36 15.01 33.39 -8.57
C GLY A 36 16.15 32.69 -9.32
N GLN A 37 16.08 31.37 -9.52
CA GLN A 37 17.16 30.60 -10.16
C GLN A 37 16.89 30.36 -11.66
N ASN A 38 17.95 30.35 -12.47
CA ASN A 38 17.84 30.14 -13.92
C ASN A 38 17.85 28.66 -14.36
N HIS A 39 18.29 27.75 -13.50
CA HIS A 39 18.48 26.32 -13.83
C HIS A 39 17.51 25.38 -13.10
N VAL A 40 16.55 25.93 -12.37
CA VAL A 40 15.46 25.16 -11.76
C VAL A 40 14.13 25.82 -12.10
N ARG A 41 13.06 25.01 -12.12
CA ARG A 41 11.70 25.49 -12.31
C ARG A 41 10.81 24.89 -11.23
N LEU A 42 10.27 25.73 -10.36
CA LEU A 42 9.23 25.32 -9.43
C LEU A 42 7.96 24.96 -10.23
N CYS A 43 7.63 23.68 -10.25
CA CYS A 43 6.50 23.13 -10.98
C CYS A 43 5.24 23.07 -10.11
N GLY A 44 5.39 23.15 -8.79
CA GLY A 44 4.28 23.21 -7.86
C GLY A 44 4.59 22.55 -6.52
N ILE A 45 3.53 22.09 -5.86
CA ILE A 45 3.58 21.48 -4.54
C ILE A 45 2.94 20.10 -4.52
N MET A 46 3.39 19.25 -3.61
CA MET A 46 2.79 17.95 -3.38
C MET A 46 2.64 17.64 -1.89
N SER A 47 1.59 16.92 -1.52
CA SER A 47 1.41 16.33 -0.20
C SER A 47 1.20 14.82 -0.30
N TYR A 48 1.49 14.10 0.78
CA TYR A 48 1.24 12.66 0.91
C TYR A 48 0.50 12.40 2.22
N GLY A 49 -0.73 11.91 2.15
CA GLY A 49 -1.57 11.61 3.32
C GLY A 49 -1.21 10.27 3.95
N GLY A 50 0.02 10.13 4.43
CA GLY A 50 0.54 8.89 5.00
C GLY A 50 -0.07 8.56 6.36
N HIS A 51 -0.54 9.56 7.11
CA HIS A 51 -1.23 9.33 8.38
C HIS A 51 -2.50 8.48 8.24
N SER A 52 -3.08 8.43 7.03
CA SER A 52 -4.24 7.59 6.73
C SER A 52 -4.07 6.12 7.13
N TYR A 53 -2.85 5.58 7.06
CA TYR A 53 -2.60 4.17 7.41
C TYR A 53 -2.73 3.89 8.92
N ASP A 54 -2.75 4.93 9.77
CA ASP A 54 -2.97 4.81 11.20
C ASP A 54 -4.45 4.88 11.59
N LEU A 55 -5.28 5.51 10.74
CA LEU A 55 -6.71 5.77 10.97
C LEU A 55 -7.56 4.52 10.79
N THR A 56 -8.72 4.48 11.45
CA THR A 56 -9.64 3.31 11.40
C THR A 56 -11.07 3.66 11.05
N SER A 57 -11.42 4.95 10.95
CA SER A 57 -12.77 5.39 10.59
C SER A 57 -12.82 6.08 9.22
N PRO A 58 -13.83 5.78 8.38
CA PRO A 58 -14.12 6.54 7.16
C PRO A 58 -14.25 8.06 7.39
N ASP A 59 -14.76 8.48 8.56
CA ASP A 59 -14.90 9.90 8.88
C ASP A 59 -13.55 10.58 9.12
N GLU A 60 -12.62 9.89 9.76
CA GLU A 60 -11.24 10.37 9.95
C GLU A 60 -10.52 10.45 8.61
N MET A 61 -10.70 9.46 7.74
CA MET A 61 -10.14 9.46 6.39
C MET A 61 -10.66 10.64 5.55
N ARG A 62 -11.96 10.92 5.64
CA ARG A 62 -12.58 12.07 4.97
C ARG A 62 -12.03 13.40 5.51
N ALA A 63 -11.89 13.52 6.83
CA ALA A 63 -11.33 14.70 7.47
C ALA A 63 -9.87 14.92 7.04
N LEU A 64 -9.06 13.86 6.99
CA LEU A 64 -7.69 13.92 6.51
C LEU A 64 -7.63 14.35 5.04
N SER A 65 -8.47 13.78 4.17
CA SER A 65 -8.53 14.20 2.77
C SER A 65 -8.88 15.68 2.63
N GLU A 66 -9.85 16.18 3.40
CA GLU A 66 -10.22 17.60 3.36
C GLU A 66 -9.11 18.51 3.89
N GLN A 67 -8.39 18.09 4.93
CA GLN A 67 -7.20 18.79 5.43
C GLN A 67 -6.13 18.93 4.34
N HIS A 68 -5.83 17.87 3.59
CA HIS A 68 -4.89 17.92 2.46
C HIS A 68 -5.38 18.80 1.32
N ARG A 69 -6.67 18.74 0.99
CA ARG A 69 -7.28 19.58 -0.05
C ARG A 69 -7.21 21.07 0.29
N ILE A 70 -7.55 21.44 1.53
CA ILE A 70 -7.46 22.81 2.04
C ILE A 70 -6.00 23.27 2.02
N ALA A 71 -5.08 22.47 2.56
CA ALA A 71 -3.66 22.83 2.61
C ALA A 71 -3.08 23.09 1.22
N LEU A 72 -3.36 22.23 0.23
CA LEU A 72 -2.91 22.45 -1.15
C LEU A 72 -3.50 23.73 -1.76
N SER A 73 -4.80 23.98 -1.56
CA SER A 73 -5.49 25.16 -2.09
C SER A 73 -4.96 26.46 -1.47
N GLU A 74 -4.84 26.51 -0.15
CA GLU A 74 -4.32 27.67 0.59
C GLU A 74 -2.86 27.95 0.22
N THR A 75 -2.04 26.90 0.13
CA THR A 75 -0.62 27.03 -0.21
C THR A 75 -0.43 27.54 -1.63
N LYS A 76 -1.21 27.01 -2.59
CA LYS A 76 -1.22 27.51 -3.97
C LYS A 76 -1.59 28.99 -4.02
N ALA A 77 -2.68 29.38 -3.35
CA ALA A 77 -3.12 30.76 -3.31
C ALA A 77 -2.06 31.70 -2.70
N ALA A 78 -1.37 31.26 -1.64
CA ALA A 78 -0.29 32.02 -1.01
C ALA A 78 0.91 32.22 -1.94
N LEU A 79 1.30 31.20 -2.71
CA LEU A 79 2.36 31.32 -3.72
C LEU A 79 1.97 32.29 -4.84
N GLU A 80 0.75 32.16 -5.37
CA GLU A 80 0.26 33.00 -6.47
C GLU A 80 0.09 34.47 -6.06
N ALA A 81 -0.29 34.73 -4.81
CA ALA A 81 -0.36 36.09 -4.26
C ALA A 81 1.02 36.80 -4.21
N GLU A 82 2.11 36.02 -4.11
CA GLU A 82 3.50 36.50 -4.16
C GLU A 82 4.07 36.51 -5.59
N GLY A 83 3.24 36.21 -6.60
CA GLY A 83 3.67 36.14 -8.00
C GLY A 83 4.50 34.89 -8.34
N ILE A 84 4.48 33.86 -7.48
CA ILE A 84 5.17 32.59 -7.71
C ILE A 84 4.19 31.61 -8.38
N PRO A 85 4.42 31.17 -9.63
CA PRO A 85 3.53 30.23 -10.30
C PRO A 85 3.48 28.86 -9.61
N CYS A 86 2.29 28.33 -9.39
CA CYS A 86 2.07 27.00 -8.85
C CYS A 86 1.08 26.20 -9.73
N PRO A 87 1.53 25.74 -10.92
CA PRO A 87 0.64 25.07 -11.86
C PRO A 87 0.23 23.66 -11.41
N MET A 88 1.04 22.99 -10.59
CA MET A 88 0.76 21.66 -10.05
C MET A 88 0.46 21.68 -8.54
N THR A 89 -0.60 20.98 -8.16
CA THR A 89 -0.94 20.65 -6.78
C THR A 89 -1.27 19.16 -6.72
N SER A 90 -0.42 18.38 -6.07
CA SER A 90 -0.47 16.93 -6.15
C SER A 90 -0.79 16.32 -4.79
N PHE A 91 -1.93 15.63 -4.66
CA PHE A 91 -2.30 14.90 -3.44
C PHE A 91 -2.10 13.40 -3.64
N GLY A 92 -1.50 12.70 -2.68
CA GLY A 92 -1.30 11.26 -2.78
C GLY A 92 -1.53 10.48 -1.51
N SER A 93 -2.19 9.33 -1.65
CA SER A 93 -2.27 8.18 -0.73
C SER A 93 -3.53 7.41 -1.13
N THR A 94 -3.48 6.08 -1.24
CA THR A 94 -4.66 5.32 -1.69
C THR A 94 -5.86 5.46 -0.75
N PRO A 95 -5.73 5.21 0.57
CA PRO A 95 -6.87 5.29 1.47
C PRO A 95 -7.64 6.63 1.38
N PRO A 96 -7.08 7.81 1.70
CA PRO A 96 -7.88 9.04 1.83
C PRO A 96 -8.54 9.47 0.51
N LEU A 97 -8.00 9.07 -0.64
CA LEU A 97 -8.61 9.33 -1.94
C LEU A 97 -9.95 8.58 -2.15
N LEU A 98 -10.19 7.47 -1.46
CA LEU A 98 -11.44 6.71 -1.57
C LEU A 98 -12.61 7.37 -0.82
N TRP A 99 -12.33 8.09 0.26
CA TRP A 99 -13.35 8.74 1.11
C TRP A 99 -13.45 10.26 0.90
N ALA A 100 -12.61 10.81 0.03
CA ALA A 100 -12.65 12.22 -0.35
C ALA A 100 -13.99 12.58 -1.01
N GLU A 101 -14.65 13.64 -0.52
CA GLU A 101 -15.89 14.14 -1.13
C GLU A 101 -15.63 14.98 -2.39
N ARG A 102 -14.46 15.60 -2.46
CA ARG A 102 -14.07 16.53 -3.53
C ARG A 102 -12.55 16.66 -3.61
N PHE A 103 -12.08 17.03 -4.79
CA PHE A 103 -10.64 17.19 -5.09
C PHE A 103 -10.29 18.59 -5.60
N ASP A 104 -11.20 19.55 -5.50
CA ASP A 104 -10.94 20.93 -5.95
C ASP A 104 -9.69 21.49 -5.27
N GLY A 105 -8.78 22.00 -6.09
CA GLY A 105 -7.49 22.49 -5.64
C GLY A 105 -6.33 21.52 -5.85
N ALA A 106 -6.59 20.23 -6.14
CA ALA A 106 -5.58 19.29 -6.65
C ALA A 106 -5.63 19.23 -8.19
N SER A 107 -4.49 19.37 -8.86
CA SER A 107 -4.36 19.17 -10.30
C SER A 107 -4.16 17.70 -10.67
N GLU A 108 -3.65 16.90 -9.74
CA GLU A 108 -3.43 15.46 -9.91
C GLU A 108 -3.57 14.71 -8.58
N LEU A 109 -3.90 13.41 -8.69
CA LEU A 109 -4.04 12.49 -7.56
C LEU A 109 -3.06 11.32 -7.74
N ARG A 110 -2.42 10.89 -6.64
CA ARG A 110 -1.42 9.81 -6.65
C ARG A 110 -1.90 8.65 -5.76
N ALA A 111 -2.17 7.50 -6.37
CA ALA A 111 -2.52 6.26 -5.70
C ALA A 111 -1.69 5.12 -6.29
N GLY A 112 -1.38 4.10 -5.49
CA GLY A 112 -0.50 3.00 -5.92
C GLY A 112 -1.06 1.62 -5.59
N VAL A 113 -1.22 1.33 -4.30
CA VAL A 113 -1.60 0.00 -3.82
C VAL A 113 -2.97 -0.46 -4.34
N TYR A 114 -3.87 0.47 -4.69
CA TYR A 114 -5.19 0.18 -5.27
C TYR A 114 -5.17 -0.71 -6.52
N THR A 115 -4.03 -0.80 -7.21
CA THR A 115 -3.85 -1.68 -8.37
C THR A 115 -3.90 -3.17 -8.01
N PHE A 116 -3.47 -3.54 -6.80
CA PHE A 116 -3.50 -4.90 -6.31
C PHE A 116 -4.40 -5.10 -5.10
N TRP A 117 -4.57 -4.05 -4.30
CA TRP A 117 -5.02 -4.12 -2.91
C TRP A 117 -4.17 -5.09 -2.07
N ASP A 118 -4.48 -5.18 -0.78
CA ASP A 118 -3.89 -6.14 0.14
C ASP A 118 -4.76 -6.27 1.40
N ALA A 119 -4.41 -7.20 2.28
CA ALA A 119 -5.19 -7.46 3.49
C ALA A 119 -5.20 -6.26 4.44
N PHE A 120 -4.17 -5.41 4.44
CA PHE A 120 -4.17 -4.18 5.22
C PHE A 120 -5.21 -3.19 4.68
N GLN A 121 -5.23 -2.94 3.36
CA GLN A 121 -6.24 -2.09 2.73
C GLN A 121 -7.67 -2.62 2.94
N ALA A 122 -7.87 -3.94 2.80
CA ALA A 122 -9.18 -4.56 3.07
C ALA A 122 -9.61 -4.37 4.53
N GLY A 123 -8.66 -4.49 5.48
CA GLY A 123 -8.89 -4.22 6.90
C GLY A 123 -9.28 -2.78 7.22
N LEU A 124 -8.75 -1.80 6.47
CA LEU A 124 -9.18 -0.40 6.55
C LEU A 124 -10.54 -0.13 5.89
N GLY A 125 -11.13 -1.11 5.20
CA GLY A 125 -12.35 -0.95 4.42
C GLY A 125 -12.15 -0.20 3.09
N CYS A 126 -10.92 -0.18 2.55
CA CYS A 126 -10.65 0.40 1.23
C CYS A 126 -11.19 -0.46 0.08
N CYS A 127 -11.28 -1.78 0.29
CA CYS A 127 -11.70 -2.77 -0.70
C CYS A 127 -12.25 -4.01 0.02
N ASP A 128 -12.92 -4.89 -0.72
CA ASP A 128 -13.24 -6.23 -0.22
C ASP A 128 -12.01 -7.14 -0.34
N VAL A 129 -11.96 -8.21 0.46
CA VAL A 129 -10.88 -9.23 0.34
C VAL A 129 -10.86 -9.85 -1.06
N ASN A 130 -12.02 -9.96 -1.70
CA ASN A 130 -12.15 -10.49 -3.06
C ASN A 130 -11.62 -9.54 -4.15
N ASP A 131 -11.37 -8.26 -3.82
CA ASP A 131 -10.75 -7.31 -4.75
C ASP A 131 -9.22 -7.50 -4.80
N ILE A 132 -8.62 -8.23 -3.85
CA ILE A 132 -7.17 -8.42 -3.77
C ILE A 132 -6.68 -9.25 -4.95
N ALA A 133 -5.98 -8.60 -5.89
CA ALA A 133 -5.50 -9.19 -7.13
C ALA A 133 -4.13 -9.88 -6.99
N LEU A 134 -3.36 -9.56 -5.95
CA LEU A 134 -2.05 -10.17 -5.70
C LEU A 134 -2.15 -11.33 -4.71
N SER A 135 -1.52 -12.45 -5.04
CA SER A 135 -1.36 -13.58 -4.14
C SER A 135 -0.05 -14.32 -4.41
N VAL A 136 0.45 -15.03 -3.41
CA VAL A 136 1.60 -15.92 -3.53
C VAL A 136 1.11 -17.36 -3.56
N LEU A 137 1.36 -18.07 -4.67
CA LEU A 137 1.11 -19.50 -4.75
C LEU A 137 2.15 -20.25 -3.92
N THR A 138 1.71 -21.19 -3.10
CA THR A 138 2.57 -21.96 -2.19
C THR A 138 2.13 -23.42 -2.12
N THR A 139 3.02 -24.31 -1.71
CA THR A 139 2.76 -25.74 -1.57
C THR A 139 2.82 -26.16 -0.11
N VAL A 140 1.82 -26.91 0.35
CA VAL A 140 1.85 -27.58 1.66
C VAL A 140 2.94 -28.65 1.64
N ASN A 141 3.96 -28.49 2.48
CA ASN A 141 5.11 -29.40 2.59
C ASN A 141 5.26 -30.04 3.98
N GLY A 142 4.37 -29.71 4.92
CA GLY A 142 4.29 -30.35 6.24
C GLY A 142 2.90 -30.26 6.85
N ILE A 143 2.48 -31.30 7.57
CA ILE A 143 1.20 -31.35 8.30
C ILE A 143 1.46 -31.87 9.70
N TYR A 144 1.09 -31.09 10.72
CA TYR A 144 1.35 -31.37 12.13
C TYR A 144 0.08 -31.16 12.97
N PRO A 145 -0.82 -32.15 13.04
CA PRO A 145 -2.08 -32.04 13.79
C PRO A 145 -1.87 -31.80 15.29
N ASP A 146 -0.80 -32.36 15.87
CA ASP A 146 -0.40 -32.17 17.27
C ASP A 146 -0.07 -30.71 17.62
N LYS A 147 0.23 -29.88 16.61
CA LYS A 147 0.58 -28.46 16.74
C LYS A 147 -0.44 -27.53 16.11
N ASN A 148 -1.56 -28.06 15.62
CA ASN A 148 -2.54 -27.35 14.81
C ASN A 148 -1.91 -26.59 13.62
N ARG A 149 -1.03 -27.23 12.84
CA ARG A 149 -0.17 -26.50 11.89
C ARG A 149 0.00 -27.18 10.54
N LEU A 150 -0.13 -26.37 9.49
CA LEU A 150 0.39 -26.68 8.15
C LEU A 150 1.71 -25.91 7.92
N ILE A 151 2.65 -26.51 7.21
CA ILE A 151 3.86 -25.84 6.75
C ILE A 151 3.78 -25.67 5.25
N VAL A 152 4.07 -24.45 4.78
CA VAL A 152 4.07 -24.10 3.36
C VAL A 152 5.43 -23.53 2.95
N ASP A 153 5.78 -23.61 1.67
CA ASP A 153 7.04 -23.11 1.11
C ASP A 153 7.09 -21.57 0.90
N ALA A 154 6.04 -20.85 1.29
CA ALA A 154 6.03 -19.39 1.31
C ALA A 154 6.41 -18.85 2.70
N GLY A 155 7.71 -18.61 2.89
CA GLY A 155 8.25 -17.92 4.07
C GLY A 155 8.38 -16.41 3.91
N ALA A 156 9.19 -15.77 4.75
CA ALA A 156 9.43 -14.33 4.76
C ALA A 156 10.05 -13.81 3.46
N LEU A 157 10.82 -14.62 2.72
CA LEU A 157 11.32 -14.23 1.40
C LEU A 157 10.21 -14.19 0.35
N ALA A 158 9.15 -14.97 0.50
CA ALA A 158 8.03 -15.00 -0.42
C ALA A 158 6.92 -14.00 -0.05
N LEU A 159 6.65 -13.83 1.24
CA LEU A 159 5.53 -13.02 1.77
C LEU A 159 5.95 -11.66 2.30
N SER A 160 7.26 -11.38 2.38
CA SER A 160 7.86 -10.38 3.27
C SER A 160 7.70 -10.71 4.76
N ALA A 161 8.36 -9.94 5.62
CA ALA A 161 8.18 -10.01 7.08
C ALA A 161 7.23 -8.90 7.59
N ASP A 162 6.42 -8.30 6.70
CA ASP A 162 5.52 -7.21 7.05
C ASP A 162 4.39 -7.69 7.98
N ARG A 163 4.25 -7.01 9.13
CA ARG A 163 3.22 -7.25 10.15
C ARG A 163 2.37 -6.01 10.42
N SER A 164 2.09 -5.22 9.38
CA SER A 164 1.26 -4.00 9.45
C SER A 164 -0.12 -4.24 10.06
N THR A 165 -0.70 -5.43 9.88
CA THR A 165 -2.00 -5.80 10.48
C THR A 165 -1.90 -6.19 11.96
N ALA A 166 -0.71 -6.35 12.53
CA ALA A 166 -0.55 -6.86 13.89
C ALA A 166 -1.20 -5.94 14.93
N GLY A 167 -1.94 -6.55 15.87
CA GLY A 167 -2.64 -5.82 16.93
C GLY A 167 -3.89 -5.07 16.48
N ARG A 168 -4.27 -5.16 15.20
CA ARG A 168 -5.56 -4.69 14.68
C ARG A 168 -6.61 -5.79 14.80
N ASP A 169 -7.87 -5.38 14.82
CA ASP A 169 -9.08 -6.21 14.86
C ASP A 169 -9.14 -7.19 13.67
N PHE A 170 -8.49 -6.82 12.58
CA PHE A 170 -8.38 -7.57 11.32
C PHE A 170 -6.99 -8.19 11.11
N ASP A 171 -6.22 -8.48 12.18
CA ASP A 171 -4.88 -9.05 12.05
C ASP A 171 -4.84 -10.27 11.12
N ALA A 172 -4.10 -10.21 10.02
CA ALA A 172 -3.98 -11.25 9.00
C ALA A 172 -2.70 -12.11 9.15
N GLY A 173 -1.97 -12.02 10.26
CA GLY A 173 -0.71 -12.78 10.41
C GLY A 173 0.32 -12.30 9.38
N PHE A 174 0.87 -13.18 8.56
CA PHE A 174 1.72 -12.83 7.41
C PHE A 174 0.94 -12.96 6.08
N GLY A 175 -0.36 -13.20 6.15
CA GLY A 175 -1.26 -13.28 5.00
C GLY A 175 -2.49 -14.15 5.26
N LEU A 176 -3.55 -13.87 4.52
CA LEU A 176 -4.79 -14.67 4.51
C LEU A 176 -4.62 -15.87 3.58
N VAL A 177 -5.18 -17.02 3.95
CA VAL A 177 -5.04 -18.26 3.18
C VAL A 177 -6.25 -18.49 2.29
N CYS A 178 -5.99 -18.75 1.02
CA CYS A 178 -6.97 -19.17 0.03
C CYS A 178 -6.65 -20.58 -0.46
N ASP A 179 -7.65 -21.24 -1.05
CA ASP A 179 -7.44 -22.44 -1.87
C ASP A 179 -6.64 -22.10 -3.16
N ALA A 180 -6.36 -23.12 -3.97
CA ALA A 180 -5.62 -22.95 -5.21
C ALA A 180 -6.33 -22.05 -6.23
N ASP A 181 -7.67 -22.01 -6.20
CA ASP A 181 -8.49 -21.19 -7.09
C ASP A 181 -8.60 -19.73 -6.63
N GLY A 182 -8.21 -19.45 -5.38
CA GLY A 182 -8.19 -18.11 -4.78
C GLY A 182 -9.38 -17.82 -3.88
N HIS A 183 -10.22 -18.80 -3.54
CA HIS A 183 -11.28 -18.61 -2.56
C HIS A 183 -10.69 -18.58 -1.16
N LEU A 184 -11.03 -17.56 -0.38
CA LEU A 184 -10.62 -17.43 1.00
C LEU A 184 -11.07 -18.66 1.81
N ILE A 185 -10.14 -19.26 2.56
CA ILE A 185 -10.47 -20.29 3.53
C ILE A 185 -10.59 -19.60 4.89
N ASP A 186 -11.82 -19.50 5.38
CA ASP A 186 -12.14 -18.80 6.61
C ASP A 186 -11.28 -19.28 7.79
N ASP A 187 -10.93 -18.34 8.67
CA ASP A 187 -10.15 -18.56 9.90
C ASP A 187 -8.68 -18.96 9.68
N LEU A 188 -8.22 -19.33 8.48
CA LEU A 188 -6.82 -19.68 8.22
C LEU A 188 -5.94 -18.45 7.89
N VAL A 189 -4.78 -18.39 8.54
CA VAL A 189 -3.73 -17.40 8.27
C VAL A 189 -2.34 -18.01 8.34
N VAL A 190 -1.38 -17.34 7.71
CA VAL A 190 0.04 -17.58 8.01
C VAL A 190 0.36 -16.93 9.35
N GLU A 191 0.33 -17.68 10.45
CA GLU A 191 0.59 -17.14 11.81
C GLU A 191 2.06 -16.73 12.04
N GLY A 192 2.98 -17.35 11.29
CA GLY A 192 4.41 -17.19 11.47
C GLY A 192 5.18 -17.51 10.20
N VAL A 193 6.38 -16.92 10.06
CA VAL A 193 7.29 -17.21 8.96
C VAL A 193 8.71 -17.42 9.47
N ASN A 194 9.38 -18.41 8.92
CA ASN A 194 10.84 -18.45 8.80
C ASN A 194 11.24 -17.94 7.41
N GLN A 195 12.52 -18.00 7.05
CA GLN A 195 12.99 -17.50 5.76
C GLN A 195 12.21 -18.07 4.55
N GLU A 196 12.07 -19.39 4.49
CA GLU A 196 11.44 -20.12 3.35
C GLU A 196 10.21 -20.95 3.77
N HIS A 197 9.79 -20.84 5.03
CA HIS A 197 8.66 -21.64 5.53
C HIS A 197 7.62 -20.74 6.18
N GLY A 198 6.39 -20.85 5.68
CA GLY A 198 5.20 -20.29 6.31
C GLY A 198 4.59 -21.30 7.27
N LEU A 199 4.11 -20.82 8.41
CA LEU A 199 3.38 -21.59 9.42
C LEU A 199 1.92 -21.19 9.31
N VAL A 200 1.06 -22.08 8.83
CA VAL A 200 -0.37 -21.82 8.68
C VAL A 200 -1.14 -22.44 9.84
N SER A 201 -2.04 -21.67 10.43
CA SER A 201 -2.87 -22.02 11.57
C SER A 201 -4.19 -21.24 11.54
N THR A 202 -5.11 -21.55 12.45
CA THR A 202 -6.38 -20.83 12.59
C THR A 202 -6.23 -19.61 13.51
N LYS A 203 -6.84 -18.48 13.16
CA LYS A 203 -6.92 -17.28 14.01
C LYS A 203 -7.64 -17.57 15.33
N SER A 204 -8.70 -18.37 15.28
CA SER A 204 -9.48 -18.72 16.47
C SER A 204 -8.83 -19.74 17.41
N GLY A 205 -7.73 -20.38 16.98
CA GLY A 205 -7.10 -21.50 17.68
C GLY A 205 -7.87 -22.83 17.59
N ARG A 206 -8.95 -22.90 16.79
CA ARG A 206 -9.67 -24.14 16.52
C ARG A 206 -8.82 -25.12 15.68
N PRO A 207 -9.03 -26.43 15.77
CA PRO A 207 -8.33 -27.36 14.91
C PRO A 207 -8.58 -27.07 13.42
N ILE A 208 -7.52 -27.08 12.60
CA ILE A 208 -7.63 -27.10 11.14
C ILE A 208 -8.38 -28.38 10.73
N ALA A 209 -9.23 -28.30 9.73
CA ALA A 209 -9.81 -29.46 9.05
C ALA A 209 -8.73 -30.14 8.18
N PHE A 210 -7.84 -30.90 8.83
CA PHE A 210 -6.66 -31.48 8.19
C PHE A 210 -6.97 -32.43 7.04
N GLU A 211 -8.16 -33.05 7.05
CA GLU A 211 -8.67 -33.91 5.98
C GLU A 211 -8.78 -33.20 4.62
N ASP A 212 -8.89 -31.87 4.60
CA ASP A 212 -8.99 -31.06 3.38
C ASP A 212 -7.62 -30.80 2.74
N PHE A 213 -6.52 -31.15 3.41
CA PHE A 213 -5.17 -30.84 2.98
C PHE A 213 -4.30 -32.09 2.86
N SER A 214 -3.44 -32.11 1.85
CA SER A 214 -2.41 -33.13 1.65
C SER A 214 -1.07 -32.47 1.39
N ILE A 215 0.02 -33.20 1.66
CA ILE A 215 1.34 -32.78 1.19
C ILE A 215 1.28 -32.65 -0.33
N GLY A 216 1.71 -31.51 -0.86
CA GLY A 216 1.61 -31.17 -2.28
C GLY A 216 0.37 -30.34 -2.65
N SER A 217 -0.61 -30.17 -1.75
CA SER A 217 -1.73 -29.24 -1.98
C SER A 217 -1.20 -27.84 -2.21
N GLN A 218 -1.76 -27.15 -3.22
CA GLN A 218 -1.44 -25.75 -3.49
C GLN A 218 -2.42 -24.83 -2.78
N LEU A 219 -1.91 -23.74 -2.25
CA LEU A 219 -2.67 -22.67 -1.62
C LEU A 219 -2.22 -21.33 -2.19
N ARG A 220 -3.05 -20.30 -2.01
CA ARG A 220 -2.70 -18.92 -2.36
C ARG A 220 -2.72 -18.06 -1.10
N ILE A 221 -1.69 -17.26 -0.90
CA ILE A 221 -1.60 -16.36 0.26
C ILE A 221 -1.86 -14.92 -0.20
N LEU A 222 -2.92 -14.30 0.32
CA LEU A 222 -3.17 -12.87 0.13
C LEU A 222 -2.25 -12.08 1.07
N PRO A 223 -1.41 -11.17 0.56
CA PRO A 223 -0.40 -10.51 1.37
C PRO A 223 -1.00 -9.48 2.32
N ASN A 224 -0.31 -9.22 3.42
CA ASN A 224 -0.60 -8.05 4.27
C ASN A 224 -0.39 -6.74 3.51
N HIS A 225 0.73 -6.66 2.81
CA HIS A 225 1.19 -5.44 2.15
C HIS A 225 1.70 -5.82 0.75
N ALA A 226 0.96 -5.40 -0.28
CA ALA A 226 1.26 -5.78 -1.66
C ALA A 226 2.63 -5.27 -2.11
N CYS A 227 2.99 -4.02 -1.78
CA CYS A 227 4.25 -3.42 -2.20
C CYS A 227 5.48 -4.21 -1.72
N MET A 228 5.45 -4.63 -0.44
CA MET A 228 6.54 -5.38 0.20
C MET A 228 6.62 -6.80 -0.33
N THR A 229 5.48 -7.48 -0.48
CA THR A 229 5.42 -8.84 -1.04
C THR A 229 5.91 -8.86 -2.48
N ALA A 230 5.37 -7.95 -3.30
CA ALA A 230 5.68 -7.87 -4.72
C ALA A 230 7.17 -7.57 -4.99
N ALA A 231 7.89 -6.97 -4.03
CA ALA A 231 9.31 -6.64 -4.15
C ALA A 231 10.25 -7.84 -4.14
N ALA A 232 9.83 -8.98 -3.61
CA ALA A 232 10.63 -10.20 -3.59
C ALA A 232 10.71 -10.90 -4.95
N TYR A 233 9.86 -10.53 -5.91
CA TYR A 233 9.71 -11.23 -7.17
C TYR A 233 10.25 -10.43 -8.36
N GLN A 234 10.97 -11.12 -9.24
CA GLN A 234 11.48 -10.54 -10.48
C GLN A 234 10.38 -10.33 -11.54
N ALA A 235 9.31 -11.11 -11.46
CA ALA A 235 8.17 -11.02 -12.36
C ALA A 235 6.90 -11.57 -11.70
N TYR A 236 5.74 -11.21 -12.24
CA TYR A 236 4.43 -11.68 -11.80
C TYR A 236 3.78 -12.53 -12.89
N ASN A 237 3.21 -13.66 -12.52
CA ASN A 237 2.36 -14.43 -13.43
C ASN A 237 0.96 -13.82 -13.45
N ILE A 238 0.41 -13.60 -14.64
CA ILE A 238 -0.93 -13.06 -14.84
C ILE A 238 -1.90 -14.21 -15.00
N ILE A 239 -2.84 -14.32 -14.08
CA ILE A 239 -3.84 -15.40 -14.05
C ILE A 239 -5.09 -14.93 -14.81
N GLY A 240 -5.46 -15.68 -15.85
CA GLY A 240 -6.68 -15.46 -16.62
C GLY A 240 -7.92 -15.90 -15.86
N ALA A 241 -9.10 -15.54 -16.39
CA ALA A 241 -10.39 -15.89 -15.78
C ALA A 241 -10.66 -17.41 -15.70
N ASP A 242 -9.95 -18.22 -16.48
CA ASP A 242 -10.00 -19.68 -16.48
C ASP A 242 -8.92 -20.32 -15.57
N GLY A 243 -8.18 -19.52 -14.80
CA GLY A 243 -7.09 -19.97 -13.94
C GLY A 243 -5.76 -20.21 -14.67
N SER A 244 -5.72 -20.04 -16.00
CA SER A 244 -4.49 -20.23 -16.77
C SER A 244 -3.52 -19.07 -16.62
N ILE A 245 -2.21 -19.34 -16.77
CA ILE A 245 -1.20 -18.27 -16.87
C ILE A 245 -1.29 -17.68 -18.28
N THR A 246 -1.79 -16.45 -18.38
CA THR A 246 -1.98 -15.73 -19.65
C THR A 246 -0.80 -14.86 -20.04
N GLY A 247 0.10 -14.59 -19.10
CA GLY A 247 1.29 -13.81 -19.34
C GLY A 247 2.18 -13.69 -18.11
N GLN A 248 3.30 -13.01 -18.28
CA GLN A 248 4.22 -12.68 -17.22
C GLN A 248 4.68 -11.24 -17.34
N TRP A 249 4.63 -10.49 -16.25
CA TRP A 249 5.06 -9.09 -16.20
C TRP A 249 6.37 -8.98 -15.42
N PRO A 250 7.48 -8.57 -16.07
CA PRO A 250 8.73 -8.32 -15.34
C PRO A 250 8.58 -7.08 -14.44
N ARG A 251 9.17 -7.15 -13.25
CA ARG A 251 9.27 -6.02 -12.31
C ARG A 251 10.62 -5.34 -12.50
N ILE A 252 10.62 -4.01 -12.58
CA ILE A 252 11.84 -3.21 -12.50
C ILE A 252 12.35 -3.27 -11.06
N ASN A 253 13.61 -3.70 -10.88
CA ASN A 253 14.23 -3.91 -9.58
C ASN A 253 15.49 -3.03 -9.44
N TYR A 254 15.90 -2.82 -8.17
CA TYR A 254 17.08 -2.06 -7.77
C TYR A 254 16.98 -0.54 -7.99
N TRP A 255 18.02 0.18 -7.56
CA TRP A 255 18.21 1.62 -7.74
C TRP A 255 19.51 1.89 -8.49
#